data_AF-A0A956WVY9-F1
#
_entry.id   AF-A0A956WVY9-F1
#
_cell.length_a   1.000
_cell.length_b   1.000
_cell.length_c   1.000
_cell.angle_alpha   90.00
_cell.angle_beta   90.00
_cell.angle_gamma   90.00
#
_symmetry.space_group_name_H-M   'P 1'
#
loop_
_entity.id
_entity.type
_entity.pdbx_description
1 polymer ?
#
loop_
_entity_poly.entity_id
_entity_poly.type
_entity_poly.pdbx_seq_one_letter_code
_entity_poly.pdbx_strand_id
1 'polypeptide(L)'
;MFLKQSTAATLVLGPFVDGTDGVTAETGLTIAQADVRLSKNGGAFAQKNESSSCSHMENGYYACALNTTDTNTLGRLRVAVSKSGALPVWIDATIMAANVYDSLVGGSDKLQVHTDEITAGLITAATIATGAIDADAVASDAVSEIQSGLATASSLSTVAGYIDTEVASILAAVDTEIAAIKTKTDNLPSDPADQSAVEAAIAAALAAIGLDHLLSTSVAGADVADNSIIAKLASKSGTADWDTFDNTTDSLEARADDKAGYILAATGLDAVTVGEVSSGSEPTSITGLIRMIYNRHFRRAELTDTTLKTYEKDAVGGSSGVLTAQTVSDDGTTQIQQQATYP
;
A
#
# COMPACT_ATOMS: atom_id res chain seq x y z
N MET A 1 64.48 21.05 -62.74
CA MET A 1 64.77 21.73 -61.46
C MET A 1 63.72 22.80 -61.20
N PHE A 2 63.31 22.99 -59.95
CA PHE A 2 62.43 24.10 -59.54
C PHE A 2 63.22 25.15 -58.77
N LEU A 3 62.99 26.43 -59.07
CA LEU A 3 63.60 27.54 -58.35
C LEU A 3 62.51 28.51 -57.89
N LYS A 4 62.74 29.15 -56.75
CA LYS A 4 61.85 30.16 -56.21
C LYS A 4 62.01 31.49 -56.97
N GLN A 5 60.90 32.12 -57.33
CA GLN A 5 60.90 33.42 -58.00
C GLN A 5 61.65 34.47 -57.18
N SER A 6 62.41 35.33 -57.87
CA SER A 6 63.11 36.48 -57.30
C SER A 6 63.98 36.14 -56.09
N THR A 7 64.54 34.94 -56.08
CA THR A 7 65.39 34.41 -55.00
C THR A 7 66.72 33.98 -55.58
N ALA A 8 67.82 34.30 -54.89
CA ALA A 8 69.15 33.88 -55.32
C ALA A 8 69.27 32.35 -55.26
N ALA A 9 69.96 31.77 -56.24
CA ALA A 9 70.17 30.32 -56.34
C ALA A 9 71.54 30.04 -56.95
N THR A 10 72.15 28.91 -56.56
CA THR A 10 73.39 28.44 -57.19
C THR A 10 73.07 27.22 -58.04
N LEU A 11 73.38 27.31 -59.33
CA LEU A 11 73.17 26.23 -60.28
C LEU A 11 74.49 25.49 -60.53
N VAL A 12 74.43 24.19 -60.74
CA VAL A 12 75.58 23.41 -61.20
C VAL A 12 75.48 23.25 -62.71
N LEU A 13 76.42 23.83 -63.43
CA LEU A 13 76.52 23.77 -64.89
C LEU A 13 77.62 22.81 -65.27
N GLY A 14 77.35 21.89 -66.19
CA GLY A 14 78.34 20.95 -66.70
C GLY A 14 77.76 19.55 -66.92
N PRO A 15 78.62 18.56 -67.20
CA PRO A 15 80.06 18.73 -67.33
C PRO A 15 80.39 19.51 -68.61
N PHE A 16 81.32 20.46 -68.53
CA PHE A 16 81.95 21.06 -69.69
C PHE A 16 83.06 20.12 -70.13
N VAL A 17 82.96 19.64 -71.37
CA VAL A 17 83.93 18.74 -72.00
C VAL A 17 84.56 19.44 -73.20
N ASP A 18 85.81 19.08 -73.50
CA ASP A 18 86.63 19.64 -74.57
C ASP A 18 85.85 19.63 -75.90
N GLY A 19 85.91 20.75 -76.61
CA GLY A 19 85.15 20.95 -77.85
C GLY A 19 85.62 20.12 -79.04
N THR A 20 86.81 19.52 -78.96
CA THR A 20 87.43 18.68 -79.99
C THR A 20 87.08 17.21 -79.80
N ASP A 21 87.20 16.70 -78.57
CA ASP A 21 86.99 15.28 -78.28
C ASP A 21 85.62 14.95 -77.66
N GLY A 22 84.92 15.95 -77.09
CA GLY A 22 83.61 15.79 -76.45
C GLY A 22 83.61 14.91 -75.20
N VAL A 23 84.78 14.61 -74.63
CA VAL A 23 84.98 13.62 -73.56
C VAL A 23 85.85 14.17 -72.42
N THR A 24 86.94 14.86 -72.72
CA THR A 24 87.88 15.34 -71.71
C THR A 24 87.28 16.50 -70.93
N ALA A 25 87.21 16.39 -69.60
CA ALA A 25 86.64 17.45 -68.77
C ALA A 25 87.51 18.71 -68.80
N GLU A 26 86.87 19.85 -69.03
CA GLU A 26 87.52 21.16 -69.04
C GLU A 26 87.50 21.77 -67.63
N THR A 27 88.64 21.71 -66.93
CA THR A 27 88.75 22.14 -65.52
C THR A 27 89.34 23.53 -65.35
N GLY A 28 89.81 24.16 -66.43
CA GLY A 28 90.48 25.46 -66.44
C GLY A 28 89.67 26.63 -67.02
N LEU A 29 88.37 26.43 -67.28
CA LEU A 29 87.54 27.46 -67.91
C LEU A 29 87.26 28.64 -66.99
N THR A 30 87.56 29.85 -67.48
CA THR A 30 87.05 31.10 -66.90
C THR A 30 85.69 31.42 -67.51
N ILE A 31 84.62 30.92 -66.90
CA ILE A 31 83.24 31.22 -67.31
C ILE A 31 82.83 32.55 -66.65
N ALA A 32 83.00 33.65 -67.39
CA ALA A 32 82.66 34.98 -66.94
C ALA A 32 81.14 35.21 -67.00
N GLN A 33 80.67 36.28 -66.35
CA GLN A 33 79.26 36.69 -66.41
C GLN A 33 78.72 36.73 -67.85
N ALA A 34 79.51 37.28 -68.79
CA ALA A 34 79.12 37.45 -70.20
C ALA A 34 78.88 36.12 -70.93
N ASP A 35 79.53 35.04 -70.49
CA ASP A 35 79.42 33.72 -71.08
C ASP A 35 78.12 33.00 -70.65
N VAL A 36 77.49 33.43 -69.55
CA VAL A 36 76.24 32.84 -69.03
C VAL A 36 75.03 33.59 -69.58
N ARG A 37 74.27 32.90 -70.44
CA ARG A 37 73.10 33.43 -71.13
C ARG A 37 71.81 32.82 -70.57
N LEU A 38 70.87 33.67 -70.16
CA LEU A 38 69.57 33.29 -69.62
C LEU A 38 68.48 33.59 -70.65
N SER A 39 67.64 32.59 -70.96
CA SER A 39 66.36 32.78 -71.63
C SER A 39 65.25 32.61 -70.59
N LYS A 40 64.55 33.70 -70.29
CA LYS A 40 63.48 33.74 -69.30
C LYS A 40 62.13 33.61 -69.98
N ASN A 41 61.40 32.56 -69.63
CA ASN A 41 60.11 32.16 -70.19
C ASN A 41 60.04 32.22 -71.74
N GLY A 42 61.10 31.76 -72.41
CA GLY A 42 61.19 31.78 -73.87
C GLY A 42 61.56 33.14 -74.49
N GLY A 43 61.86 34.15 -73.68
CA GLY A 43 62.42 35.42 -74.15
C GLY A 43 63.82 35.27 -74.75
N ALA A 44 64.26 36.30 -75.48
CA ALA A 44 65.60 36.34 -76.06
C ALA A 44 66.67 36.14 -74.99
N PHE A 45 67.75 35.42 -75.34
CA PHE A 45 68.86 35.21 -74.42
C PHE A 45 69.48 36.55 -74.03
N ALA A 46 69.60 36.79 -72.73
CA ALA A 46 70.30 37.93 -72.14
C ALA A 46 71.43 37.42 -71.23
N GLN A 47 72.39 38.27 -70.91
CA GLN A 47 73.42 37.95 -69.94
C GLN A 47 72.78 37.76 -68.55
N LYS A 48 73.33 36.87 -67.72
CA LYS A 48 72.93 36.84 -66.30
C LYS A 48 73.24 38.18 -65.63
N ASN A 49 72.40 38.57 -64.68
CA ASN A 49 72.51 39.80 -63.92
C ASN A 49 73.46 39.68 -62.74
N GLU A 50 73.52 38.52 -62.08
CA GLU A 50 74.53 38.23 -61.06
C GLU A 50 75.94 38.39 -61.65
N SER A 51 76.83 39.14 -60.98
CA SER A 51 78.08 39.63 -61.57
C SER A 51 79.29 38.72 -61.43
N SER A 52 79.22 37.71 -60.56
CA SER A 52 80.33 36.78 -60.36
C SER A 52 80.54 35.84 -61.55
N SER A 53 81.77 35.41 -61.77
CA SER A 53 82.10 34.29 -62.65
C SER A 53 81.69 32.95 -62.01
N CYS A 54 81.45 31.92 -62.83
CA CYS A 54 81.20 30.59 -62.30
C CYS A 54 82.48 30.01 -61.69
N SER A 55 82.34 29.31 -60.57
CA SER A 55 83.45 28.67 -59.86
C SER A 55 83.55 27.21 -60.24
N HIS A 56 84.74 26.74 -60.61
CA HIS A 56 84.98 25.32 -60.86
C HIS A 56 84.69 24.49 -59.60
N MET A 57 84.05 23.34 -59.78
CA MET A 57 83.80 22.35 -58.73
C MET A 57 84.72 21.14 -58.95
N GLU A 58 84.31 20.22 -59.83
CA GLU A 58 85.02 18.99 -60.15
C GLU A 58 84.58 18.46 -61.52
N ASN A 59 85.44 17.74 -62.24
CA ASN A 59 85.10 17.00 -63.47
C ASN A 59 84.34 17.83 -64.51
N GLY A 60 84.73 19.10 -64.68
CA GLY A 60 84.11 20.03 -65.62
C GLY A 60 82.75 20.58 -65.16
N TYR A 61 82.32 20.35 -63.92
CA TYR A 61 81.16 21.02 -63.33
C TYR A 61 81.57 22.35 -62.69
N TYR A 62 80.72 23.36 -62.86
CA TYR A 62 80.91 24.71 -62.37
C TYR A 62 79.68 25.18 -61.59
N ALA A 63 79.89 25.76 -60.41
CA ALA A 63 78.86 26.46 -59.65
C ALA A 63 78.65 27.86 -60.24
N CYS A 64 77.43 28.15 -60.68
CA CYS A 64 77.02 29.44 -61.20
C CYS A 64 75.97 30.06 -60.28
N ALA A 65 76.33 31.16 -59.61
CA ALA A 65 75.37 31.95 -58.85
C ALA A 65 74.41 32.70 -59.79
N LEU A 66 73.15 32.75 -59.38
CA LEU A 66 72.07 33.58 -59.92
C LEU A 66 71.53 34.45 -58.79
N ASN A 67 71.13 35.68 -59.10
CA ASN A 67 70.53 36.59 -58.13
C ASN A 67 69.01 36.68 -58.30
N THR A 68 68.39 37.56 -57.51
CA THR A 68 66.94 37.78 -57.54
C THR A 68 66.46 38.29 -58.90
N THR A 69 67.24 39.13 -59.60
CA THR A 69 66.91 39.58 -60.95
C THR A 69 66.90 38.42 -61.93
N ASP A 70 67.84 37.47 -61.82
CA ASP A 70 67.94 36.33 -62.73
C ASP A 70 66.72 35.40 -62.66
N THR A 71 66.15 35.23 -61.48
CA THR A 71 65.00 34.35 -61.22
C THR A 71 63.67 35.11 -61.12
N ASN A 72 63.60 36.37 -61.54
CA ASN A 72 62.40 37.21 -61.36
C ASN A 72 61.22 36.92 -62.30
N THR A 73 61.38 36.00 -63.25
CA THR A 73 60.36 35.70 -64.28
C THR A 73 59.82 34.29 -64.10
N LEU A 74 58.51 34.15 -63.89
CA LEU A 74 57.84 32.85 -63.76
C LEU A 74 57.91 32.04 -65.07
N GLY A 75 57.93 30.72 -64.93
CA GLY A 75 57.97 29.79 -66.06
C GLY A 75 59.36 29.24 -66.35
N ARG A 76 59.62 28.84 -67.60
CA ARG A 76 60.87 28.16 -67.97
C ARG A 76 62.06 29.12 -67.96
N LEU A 77 63.09 28.81 -67.21
CA LEU A 77 64.41 29.43 -67.29
C LEU A 77 65.38 28.46 -67.98
N ARG A 78 65.92 28.85 -69.13
CA ARG A 78 67.07 28.16 -69.72
C ARG A 78 68.33 28.93 -69.42
N VAL A 79 69.32 28.25 -68.85
CA VAL A 79 70.67 28.78 -68.64
C VAL A 79 71.59 28.06 -69.62
N ALA A 80 72.23 28.81 -70.50
CA ALA A 80 73.13 28.27 -71.52
C ALA A 80 74.48 28.97 -71.45
N VAL A 81 75.55 28.19 -71.59
CA VAL A 81 76.93 28.68 -71.64
C VAL A 81 77.58 28.08 -72.89
N SER A 82 78.20 28.94 -73.68
CA SER A 82 79.01 28.54 -74.83
C SER A 82 80.37 29.20 -74.70
N LYS A 83 81.36 28.46 -74.18
CA LYS A 83 82.72 28.95 -73.95
C LYS A 83 83.68 28.29 -74.91
N SER A 84 84.57 29.06 -75.53
CA SER A 84 85.64 28.52 -76.37
C SER A 84 86.47 27.50 -75.58
N GLY A 85 86.78 26.38 -76.22
CA GLY A 85 87.46 25.24 -75.58
C GLY A 85 86.50 24.13 -75.14
N ALA A 86 85.22 24.43 -74.92
CA ALA A 86 84.24 23.41 -74.49
C ALA A 86 83.00 23.35 -75.39
N LEU A 87 82.31 22.20 -75.38
CA LEU A 87 80.98 22.08 -75.97
C LEU A 87 79.95 22.96 -75.22
N PRO A 88 78.94 23.52 -75.90
CA PRO A 88 77.88 24.30 -75.24
C PRO A 88 77.09 23.45 -74.24
N VAL A 89 76.89 23.98 -73.04
CA VAL A 89 76.11 23.34 -71.97
C VAL A 89 74.89 24.20 -71.67
N TRP A 90 73.75 23.55 -71.46
CA TRP A 90 72.55 24.22 -70.97
C TRP A 90 71.80 23.37 -69.96
N ILE A 91 71.06 24.05 -69.10
CA ILE A 91 70.13 23.44 -68.16
C ILE A 91 68.80 24.19 -68.18
N ASP A 92 67.73 23.46 -67.88
CA ASP A 92 66.39 24.02 -67.74
C ASP A 92 65.92 23.95 -66.28
N ALA A 93 65.42 25.09 -65.80
CA ALA A 93 64.72 25.22 -64.55
C ALA A 93 63.32 25.78 -64.78
N THR A 94 62.41 25.52 -63.85
CA THR A 94 61.11 26.17 -63.79
C THR A 94 61.10 27.10 -62.59
N ILE A 95 60.90 28.40 -62.85
CA ILE A 95 60.69 29.40 -61.81
C ILE A 95 59.23 29.34 -61.37
N MET A 96 59.02 29.05 -60.09
CA MET A 96 57.70 28.96 -59.46
C MET A 96 57.44 30.20 -58.60
N ALA A 97 56.17 30.58 -58.45
CA ALA A 97 55.78 31.63 -57.51
C ALA A 97 56.24 31.26 -56.09
N ALA A 98 56.60 32.28 -55.30
CA ALA A 98 57.22 32.07 -53.99
C ALA A 98 56.37 31.18 -53.06
N ASN A 99 55.08 31.47 -52.94
CA ASN A 99 54.12 30.70 -52.14
C ASN A 99 53.96 29.26 -52.65
N VAL A 100 53.94 29.06 -53.97
CA VAL A 100 53.82 27.72 -54.57
C VAL A 100 55.08 26.89 -54.32
N TYR A 101 56.28 27.50 -54.48
CA TYR A 101 57.54 26.84 -54.15
C TYR A 101 57.59 26.47 -52.67
N ASP A 102 57.22 27.39 -51.77
CA ASP A 102 57.25 27.17 -50.33
C ASP A 102 56.26 26.06 -49.89
N SER A 103 55.10 25.99 -50.55
CA SER A 103 54.09 24.95 -50.29
C SER A 103 54.46 23.57 -50.84
N LEU A 104 55.10 23.48 -52.01
CA LEU A 104 55.34 22.21 -52.71
C LEU A 104 56.76 21.66 -52.57
N VAL A 105 57.75 22.54 -52.41
CA VAL A 105 59.18 22.17 -52.40
C VAL A 105 59.85 22.60 -51.10
N GLY A 106 59.57 23.81 -50.61
CA GLY A 106 60.23 24.41 -49.44
C GLY A 106 59.74 23.85 -48.10
N GLY A 107 58.50 23.38 -48.00
CA GLY A 107 57.90 22.85 -46.78
C GLY A 107 57.65 23.90 -45.69
N SER A 108 57.74 25.19 -46.02
CA SER A 108 57.59 26.30 -45.08
C SER A 108 56.19 26.93 -45.09
N ASP A 109 55.34 26.54 -46.03
CA ASP A 109 53.96 27.02 -46.17
C ASP A 109 52.99 25.86 -46.43
N LYS A 110 51.69 26.08 -46.23
CA LYS A 110 50.65 25.09 -46.51
C LYS A 110 50.10 25.28 -47.92
N LEU A 111 49.88 24.17 -48.62
CA LEU A 111 49.18 24.19 -49.91
C LEU A 111 47.71 24.55 -49.70
N GLN A 112 47.31 25.71 -50.22
CA GLN A 112 45.91 26.14 -50.23
C GLN A 112 45.16 25.40 -51.34
N VAL A 113 44.14 24.63 -50.98
CA VAL A 113 43.33 23.83 -51.91
C VAL A 113 41.85 24.02 -51.62
N HIS A 114 41.04 24.08 -52.67
CA HIS A 114 39.60 23.86 -52.59
C HIS A 114 39.37 22.41 -53.01
N THR A 115 38.86 21.57 -52.10
CA THR A 115 38.69 20.14 -52.35
C THR A 115 37.27 19.85 -52.85
N ASP A 116 37.14 19.22 -54.02
CA ASP A 116 35.84 18.78 -54.56
C ASP A 116 35.32 17.51 -53.86
N GLU A 117 36.21 16.60 -53.46
CA GLU A 117 35.87 15.39 -52.73
C GLU A 117 36.81 15.18 -51.55
N ILE A 118 36.24 14.87 -50.39
CA ILE A 118 36.96 14.32 -49.24
C ILE A 118 36.38 12.94 -48.97
N THR A 119 37.09 11.90 -49.38
CA THR A 119 36.65 10.51 -49.24
C THR A 119 36.60 10.07 -47.77
N ALA A 120 35.76 9.08 -47.47
CA ALA A 120 35.62 8.52 -46.13
C ALA A 120 36.96 8.08 -45.51
N GLY A 121 37.16 8.37 -44.23
CA GLY A 121 38.36 8.00 -43.48
C GLY A 121 39.53 8.99 -43.58
N LEU A 122 39.45 10.02 -44.45
CA LEU A 122 40.42 11.12 -44.46
C LEU A 122 40.24 12.05 -43.26
N ILE A 123 38.98 12.43 -42.97
CA ILE A 123 38.63 13.18 -41.76
C ILE A 123 38.25 12.18 -40.69
N THR A 124 39.20 11.89 -39.80
CA THR A 124 39.00 11.15 -38.55
C THR A 124 38.94 12.11 -37.36
N ALA A 125 38.45 11.63 -36.22
CA ALA A 125 38.49 12.41 -34.98
C ALA A 125 39.92 12.81 -34.58
N ALA A 126 40.93 12.00 -34.92
CA ALA A 126 42.33 12.31 -34.66
C ALA A 126 42.91 13.39 -35.60
N THR A 127 42.34 13.55 -36.80
CA THR A 127 42.80 14.55 -37.78
C THR A 127 42.22 15.94 -37.55
N ILE A 128 41.10 16.06 -36.82
CA ILE A 128 40.55 17.35 -36.39
C ILE A 128 41.13 17.66 -35.02
N ALA A 129 42.08 18.59 -34.95
CA ALA A 129 42.65 19.02 -33.67
C ALA A 129 41.57 19.62 -32.77
N THR A 130 41.74 19.51 -31.45
CA THR A 130 40.83 20.14 -30.48
C THR A 130 40.68 21.63 -30.76
N GLY A 131 39.43 22.08 -30.94
CA GLY A 131 39.13 23.48 -31.25
C GLY A 131 39.48 23.91 -32.67
N ALA A 132 39.83 22.99 -33.58
CA ALA A 132 40.03 23.31 -34.99
C ALA A 132 38.74 23.77 -35.69
N ILE A 133 37.58 23.34 -35.17
CA ILE A 133 36.26 23.82 -35.54
C ILE A 133 35.69 24.52 -34.32
N ASP A 134 35.77 25.85 -34.30
CA ASP A 134 35.21 26.68 -33.22
C ASP A 134 33.81 27.19 -33.60
N ALA A 135 33.22 28.01 -32.72
CA ALA A 135 31.87 28.53 -32.93
C ALA A 135 31.77 29.48 -34.14
N ASP A 136 32.88 30.12 -34.56
CA ASP A 136 32.90 31.00 -35.74
C ASP A 136 32.95 30.18 -37.03
N ALA A 137 33.63 29.02 -36.98
CA ALA A 137 33.70 28.08 -38.09
C ALA A 137 32.37 27.33 -38.36
N VAL A 138 31.48 27.20 -37.36
CA VAL A 138 30.17 26.55 -37.52
C VAL A 138 29.10 27.58 -37.83
N ALA A 139 28.55 27.51 -39.03
CA ALA A 139 27.48 28.41 -39.44
C ALA A 139 26.20 28.23 -38.59
N SER A 140 25.53 29.34 -38.30
CA SER A 140 24.34 29.37 -37.42
C SER A 140 23.16 28.57 -37.97
N ASP A 141 23.06 28.42 -39.27
CA ASP A 141 22.04 27.59 -39.94
C ASP A 141 22.28 26.09 -39.69
N ALA A 142 23.52 25.62 -39.76
CA ALA A 142 23.88 24.25 -39.41
C ALA A 142 23.55 23.93 -37.93
N VAL A 143 23.83 24.88 -37.02
CA VAL A 143 23.42 24.75 -35.61
C VAL A 143 21.90 24.65 -35.49
N SER A 144 21.16 25.47 -36.25
CA SER A 144 19.70 25.47 -36.24
C SER A 144 19.11 24.16 -36.76
N GLU A 145 19.67 23.60 -37.83
CA GLU A 145 19.22 22.33 -38.41
C GLU A 145 19.46 21.15 -37.45
N ILE A 146 20.64 21.08 -36.82
CA ILE A 146 20.95 20.08 -35.78
C ILE A 146 19.97 20.21 -34.61
N GLN A 147 19.69 21.44 -34.16
CA GLN A 147 18.77 21.69 -33.06
C GLN A 147 17.31 21.38 -33.43
N SER A 148 16.92 21.51 -34.69
CA SER A 148 15.56 21.23 -35.16
C SER A 148 15.15 19.77 -34.96
N GLY A 149 16.11 18.84 -34.95
CA GLY A 149 15.86 17.41 -34.69
C GLY A 149 15.88 17.02 -33.21
N LEU A 150 16.26 17.94 -32.32
CA LEU A 150 16.46 17.67 -30.90
C LEU A 150 15.31 18.24 -30.06
N ALA A 151 14.94 17.55 -28.98
CA ALA A 151 14.09 18.14 -27.96
C ALA A 151 14.84 19.31 -27.29
N THR A 152 14.45 20.54 -27.64
CA THR A 152 15.07 21.73 -27.05
C THR A 152 14.68 21.87 -25.57
N ALA A 153 15.51 22.58 -24.79
CA ALA A 153 15.18 22.91 -23.40
C ALA A 153 13.82 23.63 -23.29
N SER A 154 13.46 24.46 -24.28
CA SER A 154 12.15 25.12 -24.34
C SER A 154 11.02 24.10 -24.50
N SER A 155 11.16 23.14 -25.42
CA SER A 155 10.15 22.10 -25.63
C SER A 155 9.93 21.26 -24.37
N LEU A 156 11.02 20.91 -23.67
CA LEU A 156 10.94 20.18 -22.41
C LEU A 156 10.27 21.00 -21.30
N SER A 157 10.57 22.30 -21.21
CA SER A 157 9.91 23.21 -20.27
C SER A 157 8.41 23.33 -20.53
N THR A 158 7.98 23.33 -21.80
CA THR A 158 6.56 23.34 -22.15
C THR A 158 5.87 22.06 -21.68
N VAL A 159 6.46 20.89 -21.94
CA VAL A 159 5.92 19.60 -21.49
C VAL A 159 5.85 19.52 -19.96
N ALA A 160 6.88 19.99 -19.25
CA ALA A 160 6.87 20.06 -17.79
C ALA A 160 5.70 20.91 -17.28
N GLY A 161 5.47 22.09 -17.87
CA GLY A 161 4.34 22.95 -17.50
C GLY A 161 2.96 22.31 -17.76
N TYR A 162 2.82 21.53 -18.82
CA TYR A 162 1.59 20.76 -19.06
C TYR A 162 1.37 19.69 -17.98
N ILE A 163 2.42 18.93 -17.64
CA ILE A 163 2.37 17.91 -16.59
C ILE A 163 2.01 18.55 -15.24
N ASP A 164 2.65 19.65 -14.86
CA ASP A 164 2.35 20.35 -13.61
C ASP A 164 0.88 20.79 -13.54
N THR A 165 0.34 21.30 -14.65
CA THR A 165 -1.06 21.74 -14.75
C THR A 165 -2.05 20.57 -14.65
N GLU A 166 -1.78 19.47 -15.36
CA GLU A 166 -2.62 18.26 -15.31
C GLU A 166 -2.58 17.62 -13.93
N VAL A 167 -1.40 17.48 -13.33
CA VAL A 167 -1.24 16.92 -11.97
C VAL A 167 -1.95 17.78 -10.94
N ALA A 168 -1.82 19.10 -11.00
CA ALA A 168 -2.54 20.01 -10.10
C ALA A 168 -4.07 19.87 -10.24
N SER A 169 -4.56 19.72 -11.47
CA SER A 169 -5.99 19.54 -11.75
C SER A 169 -6.51 18.19 -11.21
N ILE A 170 -5.74 17.12 -11.38
CA ILE A 170 -6.05 15.80 -10.83
C ILE A 170 -6.08 15.83 -9.31
N LEU A 171 -5.08 16.45 -8.67
CA LEU A 171 -5.04 16.60 -7.20
C LEU A 171 -6.27 17.33 -6.68
N ALA A 172 -6.65 18.45 -7.30
CA ALA A 172 -7.84 19.21 -6.90
C ALA A 172 -9.14 18.42 -7.06
N ALA A 173 -9.28 17.64 -8.14
CA ALA A 173 -10.42 16.77 -8.35
C ALA A 173 -10.50 15.66 -7.29
N VAL A 174 -9.37 14.98 -7.04
CA VAL A 174 -9.26 13.92 -6.02
C VAL A 174 -9.55 14.47 -4.62
N ASP A 175 -9.02 15.64 -4.26
CA ASP A 175 -9.30 16.29 -2.97
C ASP A 175 -10.80 16.60 -2.81
N THR A 176 -11.45 17.05 -3.89
CA THR A 176 -12.90 17.31 -3.91
C THR A 176 -13.71 16.02 -3.69
N GLU A 177 -13.36 14.95 -4.40
CA GLU A 177 -14.01 13.64 -4.26
C GLU A 177 -13.80 13.05 -2.86
N ILE A 178 -12.57 13.11 -2.34
CA ILE A 178 -12.24 12.65 -0.99
C ILE A 178 -12.99 13.46 0.06
N ALA A 179 -13.09 14.78 -0.09
CA ALA A 179 -13.88 15.63 0.82
C ALA A 179 -15.36 15.25 0.83
N ALA A 180 -15.93 14.95 -0.35
CA ALA A 180 -17.31 14.50 -0.48
C ALA A 180 -17.53 13.11 0.16
N ILE A 181 -16.62 12.16 -0.07
CA ILE A 181 -16.64 10.82 0.56
C ILE A 181 -16.51 10.96 2.08
N LYS A 182 -15.57 11.79 2.54
CA LYS A 182 -15.36 12.05 3.96
C LYS A 182 -16.61 12.63 4.60
N THR A 183 -17.27 13.60 3.97
CA THR A 183 -18.53 14.16 4.48
C THR A 183 -19.61 13.10 4.61
N LYS A 184 -19.75 12.20 3.63
CA LYS A 184 -20.71 11.08 3.74
C LYS A 184 -20.33 10.10 4.84
N THR A 185 -19.05 9.78 4.99
CA THR A 185 -18.54 8.82 5.96
C THR A 185 -18.63 9.37 7.39
N ASP A 186 -18.30 10.65 7.58
CA ASP A 186 -18.44 11.36 8.86
C ASP A 186 -19.91 11.48 9.29
N ASN A 187 -20.86 11.44 8.34
CA ASN A 187 -22.30 11.43 8.59
C ASN A 187 -22.87 10.02 8.87
N LEU A 188 -22.07 8.95 8.77
CA LEU A 188 -22.51 7.64 9.22
C LEU A 188 -22.55 7.64 10.76
N PRO A 189 -23.62 7.14 11.40
CA PRO A 189 -23.61 6.95 12.84
C PRO A 189 -22.53 5.90 13.19
N SER A 190 -22.03 5.92 14.43
CA SER A 190 -20.98 5.00 14.89
C SER A 190 -21.34 3.52 14.74
N ASP A 191 -22.64 3.23 14.67
CA ASP A 191 -23.20 1.95 14.27
C ASP A 191 -24.31 2.19 13.23
N PRO A 192 -24.03 2.10 11.92
CA PRO A 192 -25.00 2.32 10.84
C PRO A 192 -26.19 1.35 10.85
N ALA A 193 -26.17 0.34 11.71
CA ALA A 193 -27.32 -0.47 12.06
C ALA A 193 -27.38 -0.68 13.57
N ASP A 194 -27.32 0.42 14.36
CA ASP A 194 -27.34 0.45 15.84
C ASP A 194 -28.02 -0.80 16.39
N GLN A 195 -27.20 -1.79 16.80
CA GLN A 195 -27.70 -3.09 17.23
C GLN A 195 -28.74 -2.88 18.35
N SER A 196 -28.52 -1.87 19.20
CA SER A 196 -29.46 -1.44 20.23
C SER A 196 -30.79 -0.89 19.71
N ALA A 197 -30.83 -0.21 18.55
CA ALA A 197 -32.08 0.26 17.96
C ALA A 197 -32.90 -0.89 17.36
N VAL A 198 -32.23 -1.86 16.73
CA VAL A 198 -32.87 -3.08 16.24
C VAL A 198 -33.36 -3.94 17.40
N GLU A 199 -32.53 -4.15 18.43
CA GLU A 199 -32.91 -4.87 19.65
C GLU A 199 -34.07 -4.18 20.39
N ALA A 200 -34.04 -2.84 20.51
CA ALA A 200 -35.13 -2.08 21.11
C ALA A 200 -36.43 -2.18 20.31
N ALA A 201 -36.36 -2.13 18.97
CA ALA A 201 -37.52 -2.30 18.10
C ALA A 201 -38.12 -3.72 18.22
N ILE A 202 -37.28 -4.75 18.29
CA ILE A 202 -37.69 -6.14 18.50
C ILE A 202 -38.33 -6.30 19.89
N ALA A 203 -37.67 -5.84 20.95
CA ALA A 203 -38.19 -5.90 22.32
C ALA A 203 -39.53 -5.17 22.48
N ALA A 204 -39.65 -3.97 21.88
CA ALA A 204 -40.91 -3.21 21.86
C ALA A 204 -42.01 -3.94 21.08
N ALA A 205 -41.68 -4.56 19.95
CA ALA A 205 -42.64 -5.36 19.19
C ALA A 205 -43.12 -6.57 19.99
N LEU A 206 -42.23 -7.30 20.69
CA LEU A 206 -42.55 -8.44 21.55
C LEU A 206 -43.45 -8.06 22.72
N ALA A 207 -43.18 -6.94 23.39
CA ALA A 207 -44.01 -6.42 24.47
C ALA A 207 -45.39 -5.96 23.96
N ALA A 208 -45.47 -5.33 22.78
CA ALA A 208 -46.73 -4.89 22.20
C ALA A 208 -47.69 -6.05 21.87
N ILE A 209 -47.15 -7.20 21.48
CA ILE A 209 -47.92 -8.43 21.25
C ILE A 209 -48.06 -9.31 22.50
N GLY A 210 -47.49 -8.89 23.64
CA GLY A 210 -47.53 -9.61 24.91
C GLY A 210 -46.88 -10.98 24.87
N LEU A 211 -45.78 -11.15 24.10
CA LEU A 211 -45.01 -12.40 24.02
C LEU A 211 -43.71 -12.36 24.84
N ASP A 212 -43.46 -11.27 25.56
CA ASP A 212 -42.32 -11.08 26.46
C ASP A 212 -42.20 -12.21 27.50
N HIS A 213 -43.33 -12.68 28.03
CA HIS A 213 -43.41 -13.81 28.96
C HIS A 213 -43.03 -15.19 28.36
N LEU A 214 -42.95 -15.35 27.03
CA LEU A 214 -42.55 -16.62 26.39
C LEU A 214 -41.06 -16.71 26.10
N LEU A 215 -40.38 -15.57 25.96
CA LEU A 215 -38.97 -15.51 25.60
C LEU A 215 -38.06 -15.25 26.81
N SER A 216 -38.61 -14.82 27.93
CA SER A 216 -37.84 -14.68 29.16
C SER A 216 -37.57 -16.05 29.78
N THR A 217 -36.31 -16.31 30.13
CA THR A 217 -35.97 -17.41 31.03
C THR A 217 -36.40 -17.06 32.45
N SER A 218 -36.90 -18.02 33.22
CA SER A 218 -37.14 -17.82 34.66
C SER A 218 -35.81 -17.54 35.36
N VAL A 219 -35.61 -16.32 35.85
CA VAL A 219 -34.41 -15.92 36.60
C VAL A 219 -34.86 -15.41 37.96
N ALA A 220 -34.45 -16.12 39.01
CA ALA A 220 -34.79 -15.80 40.40
C ALA A 220 -34.66 -14.30 40.70
N GLY A 221 -35.79 -13.64 40.93
CA GLY A 221 -35.89 -12.24 41.37
C GLY A 221 -35.90 -11.19 40.26
N ALA A 222 -36.07 -11.55 38.99
CA ALA A 222 -36.20 -10.61 37.88
C ALA A 222 -37.13 -11.15 36.78
N ASP A 223 -38.44 -10.91 36.96
CA ASP A 223 -39.46 -11.31 36.00
C ASP A 223 -39.89 -10.15 35.08
N VAL A 224 -40.13 -10.47 33.80
CA VAL A 224 -40.54 -9.48 32.80
C VAL A 224 -42.05 -9.22 32.84
N ALA A 225 -42.85 -10.19 33.34
CA ALA A 225 -44.29 -10.05 33.45
C ALA A 225 -44.90 -10.88 34.59
N ASP A 226 -45.06 -10.22 35.74
CA ASP A 226 -45.97 -10.68 36.80
C ASP A 226 -47.36 -10.91 36.20
N ASN A 227 -48.04 -11.94 36.69
CA ASN A 227 -49.45 -12.23 36.38
C ASN A 227 -49.72 -12.67 34.93
N SER A 228 -48.70 -13.11 34.19
CA SER A 228 -48.86 -13.72 32.86
C SER A 228 -49.74 -14.99 32.92
N ILE A 229 -50.30 -15.41 31.78
CA ILE A 229 -51.11 -16.65 31.75
C ILE A 229 -50.29 -17.88 32.14
N ILE A 230 -49.01 -17.84 31.77
CA ILE A 230 -48.01 -18.87 32.08
C ILE A 230 -47.85 -18.81 33.62
N ALA A 231 -47.67 -17.63 34.22
CA ALA A 231 -47.45 -17.50 35.68
C ALA A 231 -48.67 -17.96 36.49
N LYS A 232 -49.89 -17.65 36.02
CA LYS A 232 -51.15 -18.10 36.62
C LYS A 232 -51.36 -19.62 36.57
N LEU A 233 -50.68 -20.31 35.65
CA LEU A 233 -50.70 -21.77 35.60
C LEU A 233 -49.78 -22.39 36.66
N ALA A 234 -48.71 -21.68 37.02
CA ALA A 234 -47.67 -22.18 37.92
C ALA A 234 -47.88 -21.73 39.38
N SER A 235 -48.45 -20.55 39.63
CA SER A 235 -48.52 -19.97 40.98
C SER A 235 -49.94 -19.74 41.47
N LYS A 236 -50.16 -20.02 42.77
CA LYS A 236 -51.39 -19.72 43.52
C LYS A 236 -51.41 -18.31 44.14
N SER A 237 -50.35 -17.53 43.93
CA SER A 237 -50.20 -16.16 44.43
C SER A 237 -51.28 -15.22 43.86
N GLY A 238 -51.68 -14.19 44.63
CA GLY A 238 -52.58 -13.13 44.14
C GLY A 238 -51.99 -12.32 42.97
N THR A 239 -50.66 -12.23 42.91
CA THR A 239 -49.88 -11.79 41.73
C THR A 239 -49.03 -12.97 41.30
N ALA A 240 -49.53 -13.75 40.34
CA ALA A 240 -48.89 -15.01 39.96
C ALA A 240 -47.49 -14.76 39.37
N ASP A 241 -46.50 -15.51 39.84
CA ASP A 241 -45.07 -15.36 39.52
C ASP A 241 -44.46 -16.76 39.33
N TRP A 242 -43.67 -16.97 38.27
CA TRP A 242 -43.06 -18.27 37.96
C TRP A 242 -42.03 -18.72 38.98
N ASP A 243 -41.28 -17.79 39.57
CA ASP A 243 -40.23 -18.10 40.55
C ASP A 243 -40.81 -18.68 41.85
N THR A 244 -42.10 -18.46 42.09
CA THR A 244 -42.79 -18.97 43.28
C THR A 244 -43.24 -20.42 43.17
N PHE A 245 -43.15 -21.03 41.98
CA PHE A 245 -43.55 -22.43 41.78
C PHE A 245 -42.47 -23.39 42.27
N ASP A 246 -42.76 -24.11 43.35
CA ASP A 246 -41.98 -25.25 43.81
C ASP A 246 -42.65 -26.55 43.33
N ASN A 247 -41.99 -27.24 42.39
CA ASN A 247 -42.53 -28.46 41.80
C ASN A 247 -42.73 -29.60 42.83
N THR A 248 -42.05 -29.55 43.98
CA THR A 248 -42.14 -30.57 45.03
C THR A 248 -43.30 -30.33 46.00
N THR A 249 -43.74 -29.08 46.19
CA THR A 249 -44.86 -28.75 47.07
C THR A 249 -46.12 -28.44 46.27
N ASP A 250 -46.03 -27.53 45.30
CA ASP A 250 -47.20 -26.90 44.69
C ASP A 250 -47.94 -27.83 43.73
N SER A 251 -47.21 -28.76 43.08
CA SER A 251 -47.83 -29.81 42.26
C SER A 251 -48.67 -30.81 43.08
N LEU A 252 -48.42 -30.90 44.40
CA LEU A 252 -49.09 -31.81 45.33
C LEU A 252 -50.23 -31.14 46.11
N GLU A 253 -50.23 -29.81 46.25
CA GLU A 253 -51.21 -29.07 47.04
C GLU A 253 -52.65 -29.23 46.54
N ALA A 254 -52.87 -29.36 45.22
CA ALA A 254 -54.19 -29.65 44.67
C ALA A 254 -54.84 -30.94 45.22
N ARG A 255 -54.04 -31.90 45.70
CA ARG A 255 -54.53 -33.13 46.35
C ARG A 255 -54.69 -33.01 47.86
N ALA A 256 -54.07 -32.00 48.48
CA ALA A 256 -54.14 -31.74 49.91
C ALA A 256 -55.35 -30.85 50.25
N ASP A 257 -55.65 -29.84 49.43
CA ASP A 257 -56.77 -28.92 49.65
C ASP A 257 -58.15 -29.59 49.57
N ASP A 258 -58.29 -30.64 48.75
CA ASP A 258 -59.51 -31.46 48.66
C ASP A 258 -59.83 -32.20 50.00
N LYS A 259 -58.87 -32.28 50.93
CA LYS A 259 -59.00 -33.02 52.18
C LYS A 259 -59.35 -32.17 53.41
N ALA A 260 -59.60 -30.87 53.25
CA ALA A 260 -59.86 -29.93 54.35
C ALA A 260 -61.04 -30.30 55.29
N GLY A 261 -61.89 -31.27 54.94
CA GLY A 261 -63.04 -31.73 55.75
C GLY A 261 -62.93 -33.11 56.40
N TYR A 262 -61.85 -33.88 56.17
CA TYR A 262 -61.78 -35.32 56.54
C TYR A 262 -60.61 -35.71 57.45
N ILE A 263 -59.88 -34.75 58.01
CA ILE A 263 -58.69 -35.06 58.81
C ILE A 263 -59.09 -35.30 60.28
N LEU A 264 -58.85 -36.51 60.79
CA LEU A 264 -58.75 -36.77 62.23
C LEU A 264 -57.55 -35.96 62.75
N ALA A 265 -57.79 -34.76 63.29
CA ALA A 265 -56.73 -33.95 63.87
C ALA A 265 -55.95 -34.75 64.95
N ALA A 266 -54.69 -34.40 65.20
CA ALA A 266 -53.77 -35.15 66.07
C ALA A 266 -54.25 -35.37 67.52
N THR A 267 -55.32 -34.69 67.95
CA THR A 267 -55.95 -34.81 69.29
C THR A 267 -57.41 -35.30 69.22
N GLY A 268 -57.89 -35.74 68.05
CA GLY A 268 -59.31 -35.86 67.73
C GLY A 268 -60.10 -36.93 68.50
N LEU A 269 -59.43 -37.96 69.06
CA LEU A 269 -60.09 -38.99 69.87
C LEU A 269 -60.07 -38.66 71.38
N ASP A 270 -59.00 -38.02 71.87
CA ASP A 270 -58.86 -37.65 73.29
C ASP A 270 -59.85 -36.54 73.70
N ALA A 271 -60.33 -35.74 72.75
CA ALA A 271 -61.31 -34.69 73.01
C ALA A 271 -62.77 -35.20 73.17
N VAL A 272 -63.02 -36.50 73.06
CA VAL A 272 -64.35 -37.11 73.25
C VAL A 272 -64.68 -37.16 74.75
N THR A 273 -65.08 -36.03 75.33
CA THR A 273 -65.60 -35.94 76.72
C THR A 273 -67.07 -36.36 76.86
N VAL A 274 -67.46 -36.81 78.06
CA VAL A 274 -68.78 -37.39 78.43
C VAL A 274 -69.89 -36.34 78.65
N GLY A 275 -69.91 -35.27 77.85
CA GLY A 275 -70.92 -34.21 77.95
C GLY A 275 -72.25 -34.58 77.29
N GLU A 276 -73.37 -34.15 77.87
CA GLU A 276 -74.72 -34.37 77.35
C GLU A 276 -74.88 -33.78 75.93
N VAL A 277 -75.39 -34.58 74.99
CA VAL A 277 -75.84 -34.10 73.68
C VAL A 277 -77.22 -33.51 73.90
N SER A 278 -77.37 -32.19 73.70
CA SER A 278 -78.66 -31.52 73.80
C SER A 278 -79.65 -32.10 72.80
N SER A 279 -80.91 -32.24 73.22
CA SER A 279 -81.97 -32.88 72.45
C SER A 279 -82.25 -32.17 71.12
N GLY A 280 -82.00 -32.84 69.98
CA GLY A 280 -82.68 -32.55 68.71
C GLY A 280 -81.84 -32.17 67.48
N SER A 281 -80.51 -32.16 67.53
CA SER A 281 -79.67 -31.81 66.35
C SER A 281 -78.85 -33.01 65.84
N GLU A 282 -78.89 -33.26 64.53
CA GLU A 282 -78.00 -34.23 63.84
C GLU A 282 -76.52 -33.86 64.05
N PRO A 283 -75.62 -34.83 64.23
CA PRO A 283 -74.22 -34.55 64.50
C PRO A 283 -73.53 -33.90 63.30
N THR A 284 -73.05 -32.67 63.47
CA THR A 284 -72.32 -31.91 62.44
C THR A 284 -70.82 -32.19 62.40
N SER A 285 -70.34 -33.14 63.21
CA SER A 285 -68.95 -33.59 63.25
C SER A 285 -68.86 -35.09 63.53
N ILE A 286 -67.78 -35.73 63.06
CA ILE A 286 -67.46 -37.13 63.39
C ILE A 286 -67.42 -37.34 64.92
N THR A 287 -66.89 -36.36 65.68
CA THR A 287 -66.88 -36.39 67.15
C THR A 287 -68.29 -36.38 67.74
N GLY A 288 -69.20 -35.57 67.19
CA GLY A 288 -70.62 -35.56 67.56
C GLY A 288 -71.34 -36.87 67.22
N LEU A 289 -71.01 -37.48 66.07
CA LEU A 289 -71.59 -38.76 65.64
C LEU A 289 -71.17 -39.88 66.59
N ILE A 290 -69.90 -39.93 66.96
CA ILE A 290 -69.36 -40.91 67.92
C ILE A 290 -70.07 -40.78 69.29
N ARG A 291 -70.26 -39.55 69.80
CA ARG A 291 -71.01 -39.31 71.05
C ARG A 291 -72.46 -39.76 70.98
N MET A 292 -73.15 -39.46 69.87
CA MET A 292 -74.55 -39.87 69.69
C MET A 292 -74.71 -41.40 69.69
N ILE A 293 -73.80 -42.12 69.01
CA ILE A 293 -73.81 -43.59 68.98
C ILE A 293 -73.58 -44.16 70.39
N TYR A 294 -72.62 -43.62 71.12
CA TYR A 294 -72.29 -44.05 72.48
C TYR A 294 -73.49 -43.89 73.43
N ASN A 295 -74.09 -42.68 73.49
CA ASN A 295 -75.24 -42.40 74.36
C ASN A 295 -76.50 -43.19 73.98
N ARG A 296 -76.67 -43.56 72.70
CA ARG A 296 -77.81 -44.37 72.26
C ARG A 296 -77.73 -45.82 72.77
N HIS A 297 -76.54 -46.38 72.89
CA HIS A 297 -76.34 -47.80 73.19
C HIS A 297 -75.98 -48.08 74.65
N PHE A 298 -75.28 -47.15 75.31
CA PHE A 298 -74.84 -47.32 76.69
C PHE A 298 -75.64 -46.41 77.62
N ARG A 299 -76.26 -46.99 78.67
CA ARG A 299 -77.04 -46.25 79.67
C ARG A 299 -76.11 -45.44 80.57
N ARG A 300 -76.59 -44.29 81.08
CA ARG A 300 -75.85 -43.48 82.05
C ARG A 300 -75.68 -44.25 83.36
N ALA A 301 -74.43 -44.39 83.80
CA ALA A 301 -74.07 -44.96 85.08
C ALA A 301 -73.17 -43.96 85.82
N GLU A 302 -73.43 -43.76 87.12
CA GLU A 302 -72.64 -42.89 87.97
C GLU A 302 -72.13 -43.71 89.16
N LEU A 303 -70.82 -43.83 89.25
CA LEU A 303 -70.13 -44.48 90.36
C LEU A 303 -69.60 -43.41 91.30
N THR A 304 -70.00 -43.50 92.57
CA THR A 304 -69.40 -42.78 93.68
C THR A 304 -68.68 -43.80 94.58
N ASP A 305 -67.77 -43.33 95.44
CA ASP A 305 -66.89 -44.15 96.28
C ASP A 305 -67.60 -45.25 97.09
N THR A 306 -68.92 -45.11 97.32
CA THR A 306 -69.70 -46.06 98.11
C THR A 306 -70.95 -46.58 97.39
N THR A 307 -71.30 -46.03 96.22
CA THR A 307 -72.55 -46.37 95.53
C THR A 307 -72.44 -46.27 94.01
N LEU A 308 -72.83 -47.33 93.30
CA LEU A 308 -73.07 -47.31 91.86
C LEU A 308 -74.57 -47.11 91.63
N LYS A 309 -74.91 -46.09 90.85
CA LYS A 309 -76.27 -45.81 90.42
C LYS A 309 -76.35 -46.01 88.92
N THR A 310 -77.25 -46.88 88.48
CA THR A 310 -77.67 -46.89 87.07
C THR A 310 -79.03 -46.25 86.98
N TYR A 311 -79.17 -45.31 86.06
CA TYR A 311 -80.40 -44.55 85.92
C TYR A 311 -81.33 -45.26 84.94
N GLU A 312 -82.64 -45.08 85.13
CA GLU A 312 -83.60 -45.50 84.10
C GLU A 312 -83.20 -44.83 82.79
N LYS A 313 -83.49 -45.46 81.64
CA LYS A 313 -83.16 -44.87 80.33
C LYS A 313 -83.64 -43.41 80.35
N ASP A 314 -82.72 -42.46 80.24
CA ASP A 314 -83.03 -41.03 80.26
C ASP A 314 -84.14 -40.76 79.23
N ALA A 315 -85.37 -40.62 79.73
CA ALA A 315 -86.46 -40.06 78.97
C ALA A 315 -86.14 -38.58 78.85
N VAL A 316 -86.10 -38.12 77.61
CA VAL A 316 -85.90 -36.73 77.20
C VAL A 316 -86.77 -35.81 78.06
N GLY A 317 -86.16 -34.97 78.93
CA GLY A 317 -86.89 -33.92 79.64
C GLY A 317 -86.96 -33.97 81.17
N GLY A 318 -86.05 -34.67 81.86
CA GLY A 318 -85.80 -34.45 83.28
C GLY A 318 -86.49 -35.41 84.25
N SER A 319 -85.70 -35.90 85.22
CA SER A 319 -86.01 -36.84 86.31
C SER A 319 -86.26 -38.29 85.87
N SER A 320 -85.18 -39.04 85.65
CA SER A 320 -85.20 -40.52 85.73
C SER A 320 -84.65 -40.94 87.09
N GLY A 321 -85.51 -41.56 87.89
CA GLY A 321 -85.12 -42.15 89.18
C GLY A 321 -83.96 -43.12 89.02
N VAL A 322 -83.24 -43.33 90.12
CA VAL A 322 -82.19 -44.36 90.20
C VAL A 322 -82.87 -45.71 89.96
N LEU A 323 -82.59 -46.38 88.83
CA LEU A 323 -83.23 -47.66 88.48
C LEU A 323 -82.75 -48.75 89.44
N THR A 324 -81.45 -48.74 89.73
CA THR A 324 -80.85 -49.55 90.77
C THR A 324 -79.77 -48.76 91.50
N ALA A 325 -79.78 -48.88 92.82
CA ALA A 325 -78.68 -48.44 93.66
C ALA A 325 -77.99 -49.69 94.19
N GLN A 326 -76.67 -49.71 94.06
CA GLN A 326 -75.85 -50.79 94.55
C GLN A 326 -74.80 -50.21 95.47
N THR A 327 -74.75 -50.68 96.72
CA THR A 327 -73.64 -50.34 97.61
C THR A 327 -72.40 -51.04 97.08
N VAL A 328 -71.37 -50.25 96.79
CA VAL A 328 -70.09 -50.75 96.30
C VAL A 328 -69.09 -50.54 97.41
N SER A 329 -68.42 -51.62 97.81
CA SER A 329 -67.23 -51.53 98.64
C SER A 329 -66.02 -51.78 97.74
N ASP A 330 -65.13 -50.81 97.70
CA ASP A 330 -63.90 -50.86 96.93
C ASP A 330 -62.71 -50.85 97.90
N ASP A 331 -61.89 -51.90 97.86
CA ASP A 331 -60.65 -52.00 98.64
C ASP A 331 -59.42 -51.47 97.89
N GLY A 332 -59.64 -50.85 96.72
CA GLY A 332 -58.61 -50.26 95.87
C GLY A 332 -57.98 -51.23 94.88
N THR A 333 -58.35 -52.51 94.90
CA THR A 333 -57.91 -53.51 93.91
C THR A 333 -59.04 -54.39 93.39
N THR A 334 -60.08 -54.60 94.19
CA THR A 334 -61.24 -55.42 93.79
C THR A 334 -62.54 -54.70 94.18
N GLN A 335 -63.36 -54.37 93.20
CA GLN A 335 -64.72 -53.90 93.47
C GLN A 335 -65.66 -55.08 93.63
N ILE A 336 -66.22 -55.22 94.83
CA ILE A 336 -67.27 -56.19 95.10
C ILE A 336 -68.58 -55.42 95.16
N GLN A 337 -69.46 -55.73 94.22
CA GLN A 337 -70.76 -55.08 94.12
C GLN A 337 -71.82 -56.04 94.70
N GLN A 338 -72.53 -55.60 95.74
CA GLN A 338 -73.55 -56.43 96.39
C GLN A 338 -74.87 -56.44 95.61
N GLN A 339 -75.81 -57.34 95.87
CA GLN A 339 -77.04 -57.44 95.06
C GLN A 339 -77.76 -56.09 94.94
N ALA A 340 -78.01 -55.64 93.71
CA ALA A 340 -78.64 -54.36 93.43
C ALA A 340 -80.05 -54.31 94.02
N THR A 341 -80.33 -53.23 94.76
CA THR A 341 -81.64 -52.99 95.35
C THR A 341 -82.40 -52.00 94.47
N TYR A 342 -83.64 -52.35 94.15
CA TYR A 342 -84.58 -51.42 93.53
C TYR A 342 -85.15 -50.55 94.65
N PRO A 343 -85.16 -49.21 94.49
CA PRO A 343 -85.85 -48.33 95.42
C PRO A 343 -87.37 -48.57 95.43
#